data_AF-A0A7J9P3I8-F1
#
_entry.id   AF-A0A7J9P3I8-F1
#
_cell.length_a   1.000
_cell.length_b   1.000
_cell.length_c   1.000
_cell.angle_alpha   90.00
_cell.angle_beta   90.00
_cell.angle_gamma   90.00
#
_symmetry.space_group_name_H-M   'P 1'
#
loop_
_entity.id
_entity.type
_entity.pdbx_description
1 polymer ?
#
loop_
_entity_poly.entity_id
_entity_poly.type
_entity_poly.pdbx_seq_one_letter_code
_entity_poly.pdbx_strand_id
1 'polypeptide(L)'
;MLSKICKNCAYVMDYFLSKEWFQVLIIAAISAVLAYYSLFYFAWGTGFDENLRYILSTLPQTQGAIVGIVASISIVAIQMVSQQYSTRITHLLLNKTFWGFIIAYIVSMSYEVLILGFMPTARIPVFIGGYEISYYILIGILFFFVYFDFLILLPYMKNTINGLKPENVIDSLINSISKDEIKNYRSLDSENKDYKSARKIPKNTLRTVYYIIGKSLKSDHYMTARNGIILLGANYSVLAKKGKFKNKKFFESYIDNLKNLGLTAYGTSFSISREAIISLEKISKFELNRNYDLSLRALNGIKKIGLLYAQEYELKIDKSEEKELIHIVFEKLGNIIKFILSKPKHNEKIISKQVTFKIMMFSEILKIFELILGKLNSRDILKNEAAGTLILDALNNFSKPVIEFMKTNENTEFVSEIVCNLSKTLKNFVKLISKANEENESLNEYLIEIVKIYGIILELISEKTSEKTIDKILSDISEIWKISNGKFKQIFGIEDIVEDIDNAEKIKCADSLREQLLKKISKQDNN
;
A
#
# COMPACT_ATOMS: atom_id res chain seq x y z
N MET A 1 -4.43 -34.99 14.49
CA MET A 1 -5.59 -34.88 13.57
C MET A 1 -6.69 -33.96 14.13
N LEU A 2 -7.14 -34.16 15.38
CA LEU A 2 -8.11 -33.29 16.08
C LEU A 2 -7.74 -31.78 16.14
N SER A 3 -6.49 -31.43 16.43
CA SER A 3 -6.03 -30.02 16.42
C SER A 3 -6.17 -29.31 15.06
N LYS A 4 -6.01 -30.06 13.95
CA LYS A 4 -6.15 -29.53 12.59
C LYS A 4 -7.63 -29.35 12.21
N ILE A 5 -8.50 -30.22 12.71
CA ILE A 5 -9.96 -30.13 12.55
C ILE A 5 -10.50 -28.94 13.37
N CYS A 6 -10.05 -28.74 14.61
CA CYS A 6 -10.47 -27.59 15.42
C CYS A 6 -10.03 -26.24 14.84
N LYS A 7 -8.81 -26.14 14.29
CA LYS A 7 -8.36 -24.89 13.61
C LYS A 7 -9.18 -24.58 12.36
N ASN A 8 -9.54 -25.61 11.59
CA ASN A 8 -10.41 -25.43 10.42
C ASN A 8 -11.84 -25.07 10.83
N CYS A 9 -12.39 -25.65 11.89
CA CYS A 9 -13.70 -25.27 12.42
C CYS A 9 -13.73 -23.84 12.96
N ALA A 10 -12.69 -23.41 13.68
CA ALA A 10 -12.58 -22.04 14.18
C ALA A 10 -12.57 -21.04 13.01
N TYR A 11 -11.77 -21.30 11.97
CA TYR A 11 -11.73 -20.45 10.78
C TYR A 11 -13.06 -20.41 10.02
N VAL A 12 -13.74 -21.55 9.90
CA VAL A 12 -15.05 -21.63 9.24
C VAL A 12 -16.12 -20.91 10.06
N MET A 13 -16.12 -21.05 11.38
CA MET A 13 -17.03 -20.31 12.27
C MET A 13 -16.76 -18.81 12.23
N ASP A 14 -15.51 -18.37 12.26
CA ASP A 14 -15.16 -16.95 12.11
C ASP A 14 -15.62 -16.40 10.75
N TYR A 15 -15.49 -17.20 9.69
CA TYR A 15 -15.96 -16.83 8.36
C TYR A 15 -17.49 -16.69 8.32
N PHE A 16 -18.25 -17.62 8.88
CA PHE A 16 -19.71 -17.52 8.91
C PHE A 16 -20.19 -16.40 9.84
N LEU A 17 -19.59 -16.26 11.03
CA LEU A 17 -19.86 -15.18 11.97
C LEU A 17 -19.52 -13.80 11.40
N SER A 18 -18.65 -13.72 10.39
CA SER A 18 -18.37 -12.46 9.68
C SER A 18 -19.50 -12.01 8.74
N LYS A 19 -20.46 -12.88 8.40
CA LYS A 19 -21.55 -12.56 7.47
C LYS A 19 -22.77 -11.98 8.22
N GLU A 20 -23.22 -10.80 7.78
CA GLU A 20 -24.36 -10.08 8.39
C GLU A 20 -25.65 -10.93 8.45
N TRP A 21 -26.01 -11.64 7.37
CA TRP A 21 -27.22 -12.47 7.34
C TRP A 21 -27.15 -13.66 8.31
N PHE A 22 -25.96 -14.20 8.56
CA PHE A 22 -25.77 -15.32 9.47
C PHE A 22 -25.88 -14.87 10.94
N GLN A 23 -25.38 -13.67 11.26
CA GLN A 23 -25.60 -13.04 12.56
C GLN A 23 -27.10 -12.85 12.84
N VAL A 24 -27.86 -12.38 11.85
CA VAL A 24 -29.32 -12.22 11.98
C VAL A 24 -30.01 -13.56 12.23
N LEU A 25 -29.60 -14.63 11.55
CA LEU A 25 -30.16 -15.98 11.79
C LEU A 25 -29.85 -16.52 13.18
N ILE A 26 -28.62 -16.34 13.67
CA ILE A 26 -28.26 -16.74 15.04
C ILE A 26 -29.11 -15.96 16.05
N ILE A 27 -29.25 -14.65 15.86
CA ILE A 27 -30.05 -13.80 16.74
C ILE A 27 -31.52 -14.24 16.70
N ALA A 28 -32.07 -14.53 15.53
CA ALA A 28 -33.42 -15.08 15.40
C ALA A 28 -33.57 -16.43 16.12
N ALA A 29 -32.61 -17.35 15.97
CA ALA A 29 -32.65 -18.64 16.65
C ALA A 29 -32.59 -18.49 18.19
N ILE A 30 -31.69 -17.65 18.70
CA ILE A 30 -31.61 -17.34 20.13
C ILE A 30 -32.91 -16.69 20.62
N SER A 31 -33.45 -15.75 19.86
CA SER A 31 -34.71 -15.06 20.20
C SER A 31 -35.88 -16.04 20.22
N ALA A 32 -35.93 -17.01 19.31
CA ALA A 32 -36.96 -18.04 19.28
C ALA A 32 -36.85 -18.99 20.48
N VAL A 33 -35.62 -19.38 20.87
CA VAL A 33 -35.38 -20.19 22.07
C VAL A 33 -35.77 -19.42 23.33
N LEU A 34 -35.39 -18.14 23.45
CA LEU A 34 -35.78 -17.29 24.56
C LEU A 34 -37.30 -17.10 24.61
N ALA A 35 -37.95 -16.85 23.47
CA ALA A 35 -39.40 -16.72 23.39
C ALA A 35 -40.10 -18.01 23.82
N TYR A 36 -39.62 -19.17 23.36
CA TYR A 36 -40.13 -20.47 23.78
C TYR A 36 -40.02 -20.64 25.30
N TYR A 37 -38.85 -20.40 25.88
CA TYR A 37 -38.69 -20.47 27.34
C TYR A 37 -39.58 -19.48 28.08
N SER A 38 -39.71 -18.25 27.59
CA SER A 38 -40.58 -17.24 28.19
C SER A 38 -42.04 -17.68 28.20
N LEU A 39 -42.52 -18.39 27.19
CA LEU A 39 -43.88 -18.97 27.22
C LEU A 39 -44.07 -20.00 28.35
N PHE A 40 -43.03 -20.74 28.77
CA PHE A 40 -43.15 -21.68 29.89
C PHE A 40 -43.06 -21.01 31.26
N TYR A 41 -42.24 -19.97 31.39
CA TYR A 41 -41.98 -19.33 32.68
C TYR A 41 -42.88 -18.13 32.99
N PHE A 42 -43.52 -17.52 31.99
CA PHE A 42 -44.49 -16.46 32.26
C PHE A 42 -45.73 -17.06 32.93
N ALA A 43 -46.10 -16.53 34.11
CA ALA A 43 -47.26 -17.01 34.84
C ALA A 43 -48.56 -16.62 34.10
N TRP A 44 -49.19 -17.59 33.42
CA TRP A 44 -50.48 -17.47 32.71
C TRP A 44 -51.71 -17.33 33.64
N GLY A 45 -51.50 -16.84 34.86
CA GLY A 45 -52.49 -16.72 35.91
C GLY A 45 -53.39 -15.48 35.78
N THR A 46 -54.14 -15.19 36.84
CA THR A 46 -55.01 -14.01 36.93
C THR A 46 -54.18 -12.73 36.90
N GLY A 47 -54.54 -11.77 36.03
CA GLY A 47 -53.80 -10.53 35.81
C GLY A 47 -52.78 -10.55 34.65
N PHE A 48 -52.59 -11.70 34.00
CA PHE A 48 -51.69 -11.82 32.83
C PHE A 48 -52.10 -10.88 31.68
N ASP A 49 -53.39 -10.82 31.36
CA ASP A 49 -53.88 -10.04 30.22
C ASP A 49 -53.73 -8.52 30.46
N GLU A 50 -53.85 -8.06 31.71
CA GLU A 50 -53.57 -6.66 32.09
C GLU A 50 -52.09 -6.32 31.97
N ASN A 51 -51.21 -7.19 32.50
CA ASN A 51 -49.77 -7.03 32.38
C ASN A 51 -49.30 -7.06 30.92
N LEU A 52 -49.87 -7.96 30.12
CA LEU A 52 -49.54 -8.08 28.70
C LEU A 52 -50.02 -6.87 27.91
N ARG A 53 -51.21 -6.33 28.18
CA ARG A 53 -51.68 -5.06 27.60
C ARG A 53 -50.76 -3.90 27.96
N TYR A 54 -50.33 -3.82 29.22
CA TYR A 54 -49.39 -2.80 29.67
C TYR A 54 -48.05 -2.90 28.92
N ILE A 55 -47.47 -4.10 28.82
CA ILE A 55 -46.24 -4.37 28.07
C ILE A 55 -46.42 -4.00 26.59
N LEU A 56 -47.47 -4.49 25.94
CA LEU A 56 -47.81 -4.21 24.54
C LEU A 56 -48.00 -2.71 24.25
N SER A 57 -48.55 -1.96 25.19
CA SER A 57 -48.72 -0.50 25.01
C SER A 57 -47.40 0.27 25.11
N THR A 58 -46.43 -0.26 25.86
CA THR A 58 -45.14 0.39 26.15
C THR A 58 -44.06 -0.01 25.14
N LEU A 59 -44.15 -1.19 24.54
CA LEU A 59 -43.15 -1.73 23.61
C LEU A 59 -42.99 -0.89 22.33
N PRO A 60 -44.05 -0.55 21.57
CA PRO A 60 -43.91 0.28 20.36
C PRO A 60 -43.33 1.65 20.67
N GLN A 61 -43.66 2.21 21.84
CA GLN A 61 -43.12 3.50 22.29
C GLN A 61 -41.62 3.40 22.57
N THR A 62 -41.19 2.34 23.25
CA THR A 62 -39.77 2.11 23.57
C THR A 62 -38.96 1.81 22.32
N GLN A 63 -39.49 0.96 21.42
CA GLN A 63 -38.88 0.67 20.12
C GLN A 63 -38.78 1.92 19.24
N GLY A 64 -39.85 2.72 19.17
CA GLY A 64 -39.87 4.01 18.48
C GLY A 64 -38.82 4.98 19.04
N ALA A 65 -38.67 5.04 20.36
CA ALA A 65 -37.64 5.85 21.02
C ALA A 65 -36.22 5.37 20.67
N ILE A 66 -35.96 4.05 20.70
CA ILE A 66 -34.66 3.47 20.31
C ILE A 66 -34.34 3.81 18.85
N VAL A 67 -35.30 3.61 17.94
CA VAL A 67 -35.16 3.96 16.51
C VAL A 67 -34.88 5.45 16.35
N GLY A 68 -35.60 6.31 17.08
CA GLY A 68 -35.39 7.75 17.08
C GLY A 68 -33.99 8.15 17.54
N ILE A 69 -33.50 7.55 18.63
CA ILE A 69 -32.14 7.76 19.15
C ILE A 69 -31.10 7.31 18.12
N VAL A 70 -31.24 6.10 17.58
CA VAL A 70 -30.32 5.54 16.58
C VAL A 70 -30.29 6.39 15.32
N ALA A 71 -31.44 6.79 14.78
CA ALA A 71 -31.53 7.65 13.61
C ALA A 71 -30.88 9.01 13.88
N SER A 72 -31.13 9.60 15.06
CA SER A 72 -30.56 10.89 15.45
C SER A 72 -29.03 10.83 15.57
N ILE A 73 -28.48 9.82 16.25
CA ILE A 73 -27.03 9.62 16.38
C ILE A 73 -26.41 9.41 15.00
N SER A 74 -27.02 8.60 14.13
CA SER A 74 -26.54 8.38 12.77
C SER A 74 -26.52 9.69 11.96
N ILE A 75 -27.56 10.53 12.06
CA ILE A 75 -27.60 11.83 11.39
C ILE A 75 -26.52 12.77 11.94
N VAL A 76 -26.35 12.86 13.26
CA VAL A 76 -25.29 13.67 13.88
C VAL A 76 -23.90 13.19 13.45
N ALA A 77 -23.69 11.87 13.43
CA ALA A 77 -22.43 11.30 12.96
C ALA A 77 -22.17 11.61 11.48
N ILE A 78 -23.20 11.52 10.63
CA ILE A 78 -23.14 11.96 9.22
C ILE A 78 -22.77 13.45 9.14
N GLN A 79 -23.36 14.30 9.97
CA GLN A 79 -23.06 15.73 9.99
C GLN A 79 -21.60 15.99 10.39
N MET A 80 -21.12 15.37 11.46
CA MET A 80 -19.72 15.49 11.92
C MET A 80 -18.74 15.02 10.86
N VAL A 81 -18.96 13.84 10.27
CA VAL A 81 -18.12 13.28 9.20
C VAL A 81 -18.20 14.14 7.94
N SER A 82 -19.37 14.67 7.61
CA SER A 82 -19.55 15.57 6.46
C SER A 82 -18.79 16.88 6.62
N GLN A 83 -18.81 17.47 7.82
CA GLN A 83 -18.07 18.68 8.15
C GLN A 83 -16.55 18.45 8.18
N GLN A 84 -16.12 17.32 8.73
CA GLN A 84 -14.71 16.99 8.82
C GLN A 84 -14.12 16.54 7.48
N TYR A 85 -14.88 15.80 6.66
CA TYR A 85 -14.30 15.04 5.55
C TYR A 85 -14.99 15.30 4.21
N SER A 86 -16.30 15.05 4.05
CA SER A 86 -17.07 15.43 2.85
C SER A 86 -18.55 15.06 2.98
N THR A 87 -19.45 15.90 2.45
CA THR A 87 -20.89 15.61 2.28
C THR A 87 -21.18 14.37 1.43
N ARG A 88 -20.21 13.89 0.64
CA ARG A 88 -20.37 12.69 -0.20
C ARG A 88 -20.35 11.39 0.59
N ILE A 89 -19.96 11.40 1.87
CA ILE A 89 -19.85 10.21 2.73
C ILE A 89 -21.22 9.73 3.25
N THR A 90 -22.27 10.54 3.14
CA THR A 90 -23.62 10.23 3.67
C THR A 90 -24.17 8.88 3.20
N HIS A 91 -23.93 8.50 1.95
CA HIS A 91 -24.41 7.22 1.39
C HIS A 91 -23.68 5.99 1.95
N LEU A 92 -22.53 6.16 2.59
CA LEU A 92 -21.79 5.08 3.25
C LEU A 92 -22.31 4.79 4.65
N LEU A 93 -22.84 5.81 5.32
CA LEU A 93 -23.40 5.70 6.67
C LEU A 93 -24.88 5.26 6.64
N LEU A 94 -25.64 5.67 5.61
CA LEU A 94 -27.01 5.18 5.35
C LEU A 94 -26.98 3.92 4.48
N ASN A 95 -26.30 2.88 4.97
CA ASN A 95 -26.12 1.62 4.25
C ASN A 95 -27.35 0.70 4.33
N LYS A 96 -27.27 -0.48 3.70
CA LYS A 96 -28.35 -1.48 3.75
C LYS A 96 -28.65 -1.95 5.18
N THR A 97 -27.63 -1.98 6.05
CA THR A 97 -27.76 -2.39 7.46
C THR A 97 -28.61 -1.39 8.25
N PHE A 98 -28.43 -0.09 8.03
CA PHE A 98 -29.26 0.97 8.61
C PHE A 98 -30.74 0.77 8.22
N TRP A 99 -31.03 0.67 6.93
CA TRP A 99 -32.41 0.50 6.46
C TRP A 99 -33.01 -0.84 6.88
N GLY A 100 -32.21 -1.91 6.91
CA GLY A 100 -32.64 -3.21 7.42
C GLY A 100 -33.04 -3.16 8.90
N PHE A 101 -32.26 -2.47 9.73
CA PHE A 101 -32.57 -2.23 11.14
C PHE A 101 -33.89 -1.45 11.30
N ILE A 102 -34.04 -0.34 10.57
CA ILE A 102 -35.28 0.47 10.60
C ILE A 102 -36.50 -0.35 10.17
N ILE A 103 -36.39 -1.13 9.08
CA ILE A 103 -37.49 -1.96 8.58
C ILE A 103 -37.85 -3.05 9.58
N ALA A 104 -36.87 -3.71 10.20
CA ALA A 104 -37.12 -4.74 11.22
C ALA A 104 -37.96 -4.19 12.39
N TYR A 105 -37.57 -3.03 12.92
CA TYR A 105 -38.32 -2.35 13.99
C TYR A 105 -39.72 -1.90 13.54
N ILE A 106 -39.88 -1.39 12.30
CA ILE A 106 -41.20 -1.02 11.78
C ILE A 106 -42.12 -2.24 11.71
N VAL A 107 -41.60 -3.39 11.26
CA VAL A 107 -42.37 -4.64 11.20
C VAL A 107 -42.75 -5.11 12.60
N SER A 108 -41.81 -5.07 13.55
CA SER A 108 -42.03 -5.41 14.96
C SER A 108 -43.11 -4.53 15.60
N MET A 109 -42.96 -3.20 15.53
CA MET A 109 -43.95 -2.24 16.04
C MET A 109 -45.33 -2.43 15.40
N SER A 110 -45.37 -2.68 14.09
CA SER A 110 -46.64 -2.93 13.38
C SER A 110 -47.33 -4.19 13.90
N TYR A 111 -46.56 -5.25 14.16
CA TYR A 111 -47.08 -6.48 14.75
C TYR A 111 -47.63 -6.25 16.16
N GLU A 112 -46.90 -5.55 17.02
CA GLU A 112 -47.33 -5.25 18.39
C GLU A 112 -48.62 -4.41 18.43
N VAL A 113 -48.73 -3.39 17.58
CA VAL A 113 -49.95 -2.58 17.46
C VAL A 113 -51.13 -3.42 16.95
N LEU A 114 -50.90 -4.31 15.97
CA LEU A 114 -51.93 -5.21 15.48
C LEU A 114 -52.41 -6.16 16.58
N ILE A 115 -51.50 -6.80 17.32
CA ILE A 115 -51.85 -7.70 18.42
C ILE A 115 -52.60 -6.97 19.53
N LEU A 116 -52.18 -5.74 19.89
CA LEU A 116 -52.89 -4.92 20.87
C LEU A 116 -54.34 -4.64 20.42
N GLY A 117 -54.55 -4.35 19.13
CA GLY A 117 -55.89 -4.13 18.56
C GLY A 117 -56.76 -5.39 18.51
N PHE A 118 -56.16 -6.56 18.33
CA PHE A 118 -56.87 -7.84 18.29
C PHE A 118 -57.12 -8.48 19.64
N MET A 119 -56.52 -7.96 20.72
CA MET A 119 -56.54 -8.59 22.04
C MET A 119 -57.95 -8.57 22.67
N PRO A 120 -58.75 -9.64 22.55
CA PRO A 120 -60.10 -9.66 23.11
C PRO A 120 -59.96 -9.76 24.63
N THR A 121 -60.97 -9.29 25.36
CA THR A 121 -61.07 -9.50 26.82
C THR A 121 -61.18 -10.97 27.24
N ALA A 122 -61.22 -11.91 26.28
CA ALA A 122 -61.20 -13.35 26.49
C ALA A 122 -60.17 -14.00 25.55
N ARG A 123 -59.50 -15.06 26.03
CA ARG A 123 -58.45 -15.86 25.34
C ARG A 123 -59.02 -16.64 24.14
N ILE A 124 -59.63 -15.95 23.19
CA ILE A 124 -60.29 -16.53 22.02
C ILE A 124 -59.26 -16.66 20.89
N PRO A 125 -59.23 -17.79 20.17
CA PRO A 125 -58.36 -17.97 19.02
C PRO A 125 -58.70 -16.98 17.89
N VAL A 126 -57.68 -16.49 17.19
CA VAL A 126 -57.85 -15.55 16.07
C VAL A 126 -57.88 -16.32 14.76
N PHE A 127 -58.90 -16.08 13.93
CA PHE A 127 -58.99 -16.66 12.60
C PHE A 127 -58.31 -15.74 11.58
N ILE A 128 -57.16 -16.16 11.05
CA ILE A 128 -56.44 -15.45 9.98
C ILE A 128 -56.51 -16.31 8.72
N GLY A 129 -57.19 -15.82 7.68
CA GLY A 129 -57.28 -16.53 6.39
C GLY A 129 -57.97 -17.90 6.46
N GLY A 130 -58.88 -18.10 7.42
CA GLY A 130 -59.60 -19.36 7.62
C GLY A 130 -58.90 -20.40 8.52
N TYR A 131 -57.70 -20.09 9.02
CA TYR A 131 -56.98 -20.93 9.97
C TYR A 131 -57.10 -20.38 11.40
N GLU A 132 -57.36 -21.27 12.35
CA GLU A 132 -57.40 -20.96 13.78
C GLU A 132 -55.96 -20.87 14.33
N ILE A 133 -55.53 -19.68 14.74
CA ILE A 133 -54.22 -19.48 15.36
C ILE A 133 -54.40 -19.38 16.87
N SER A 134 -53.71 -20.26 17.60
CA SER A 134 -53.72 -20.28 19.05
C SER A 134 -53.13 -19.00 19.65
N TYR A 135 -53.78 -18.47 20.68
CA TYR A 135 -53.35 -17.27 21.41
C TYR A 135 -51.91 -17.35 21.91
N TYR A 136 -51.45 -18.54 22.32
CA TYR A 136 -50.07 -18.76 22.78
C TYR A 136 -49.03 -18.57 21.67
N ILE A 137 -49.39 -18.89 20.42
CA ILE A 137 -48.48 -18.70 19.27
C ILE A 137 -48.32 -17.21 18.98
N LEU A 138 -49.41 -16.43 19.05
CA LEU A 138 -49.37 -14.98 18.86
C LEU A 138 -48.48 -14.30 19.91
N ILE A 139 -48.61 -14.70 21.17
CA ILE A 139 -47.75 -14.19 22.25
C ILE A 139 -46.31 -14.69 22.11
N GLY A 140 -46.10 -15.91 21.61
CA GLY A 140 -44.78 -16.43 21.32
C GLY A 140 -44.04 -15.60 20.28
N ILE A 141 -44.73 -15.21 19.20
CA ILE A 141 -44.19 -14.33 18.17
C ILE A 141 -43.89 -12.93 18.75
N LEU A 142 -44.72 -12.43 19.67
CA LEU A 142 -44.45 -11.18 20.38
C LEU A 142 -43.15 -11.25 21.19
N PHE A 143 -42.98 -12.25 22.06
CA PHE A 143 -41.74 -12.41 22.81
C PHE A 143 -40.53 -12.58 21.89
N PHE A 144 -40.70 -13.27 20.76
CA PHE A 144 -39.66 -13.37 19.73
C PHE A 144 -39.22 -11.99 19.25
N PHE A 145 -40.15 -11.11 18.87
CA PHE A 145 -39.82 -9.76 18.40
C PHE A 145 -39.13 -8.91 19.48
N VAL A 146 -39.60 -9.00 20.73
CA VAL A 146 -38.96 -8.29 21.86
C VAL A 146 -37.50 -8.68 22.02
N TYR A 147 -37.20 -9.99 22.05
CA TYR A 147 -35.81 -10.45 22.18
C TYR A 147 -35.00 -10.16 20.91
N PHE A 148 -35.62 -10.31 19.74
CA PHE A 148 -34.97 -10.06 18.46
C PHE A 148 -34.53 -8.61 18.32
N ASP A 149 -35.41 -7.65 18.62
CA ASP A 149 -35.13 -6.22 18.53
C ASP A 149 -34.05 -5.80 19.53
N PHE A 150 -34.11 -6.32 20.76
CA PHE A 150 -33.06 -6.05 21.74
C PHE A 150 -31.69 -6.59 21.27
N LEU A 151 -31.65 -7.81 20.75
CA LEU A 151 -30.40 -8.46 20.37
C LEU A 151 -29.84 -7.92 19.05
N ILE A 152 -30.67 -7.51 18.09
CA ILE A 152 -30.20 -6.95 16.79
C ILE A 152 -29.57 -5.56 16.95
N LEU A 153 -29.90 -4.84 18.03
CA LEU A 153 -29.26 -3.57 18.36
C LEU A 153 -27.75 -3.70 18.57
N LEU A 154 -27.29 -4.77 19.23
CA LEU A 154 -25.87 -4.98 19.55
C LEU A 154 -24.96 -5.09 18.31
N PRO A 155 -25.21 -5.97 17.33
CA PRO A 155 -24.40 -6.02 16.12
C PRO A 155 -24.57 -4.74 15.28
N TYR A 156 -25.75 -4.13 15.28
CA TYR A 156 -25.97 -2.86 14.59
C TYR A 156 -25.09 -1.74 15.16
N MET A 157 -25.06 -1.56 16.49
CA MET A 157 -24.21 -0.58 17.15
C MET A 157 -22.73 -0.85 16.86
N LYS A 158 -22.29 -2.11 16.97
CA LYS A 158 -20.92 -2.51 16.65
C LYS A 158 -20.54 -2.18 15.20
N ASN A 159 -21.43 -2.48 14.25
CA ASN A 159 -21.21 -2.20 12.83
C ASN A 159 -21.19 -0.70 12.54
N THR A 160 -22.06 0.08 13.18
CA THR A 160 -22.12 1.55 13.03
C THR A 160 -20.85 2.20 13.57
N ILE A 161 -20.43 1.86 14.80
CA ILE A 161 -19.20 2.37 15.41
C ILE A 161 -17.97 2.01 14.56
N ASN A 162 -17.91 0.78 14.06
CA ASN A 162 -16.83 0.38 13.15
C ASN A 162 -16.89 1.14 11.82
N GLY A 163 -18.08 1.34 11.24
CA GLY A 163 -18.27 2.09 10.00
C GLY A 163 -17.88 3.57 10.10
N LEU A 164 -17.91 4.15 11.31
CA LEU A 164 -17.49 5.52 11.57
C LEU A 164 -15.97 5.69 11.67
N LYS A 165 -15.19 4.61 11.79
CA LYS A 165 -13.73 4.69 11.81
C LYS A 165 -13.23 5.23 10.47
N PRO A 166 -12.38 6.27 10.46
CA PRO A 166 -11.90 6.89 9.22
C PRO A 166 -11.28 5.91 8.23
N GLU A 167 -10.60 4.87 8.72
CA GLU A 167 -10.00 3.82 7.88
C GLU A 167 -11.05 3.05 7.09
N ASN A 168 -12.15 2.69 7.75
CA ASN A 168 -13.25 1.94 7.14
C ASN A 168 -14.03 2.82 6.17
N VAL A 169 -14.17 4.12 6.46
CA VAL A 169 -14.74 5.10 5.53
C VAL A 169 -13.87 5.21 4.27
N ILE A 170 -12.55 5.35 4.42
CA ILE A 170 -11.62 5.44 3.28
C ILE A 170 -11.63 4.15 2.47
N ASP A 171 -11.56 2.98 3.11
CA ASP A 171 -11.58 1.69 2.42
C ASP A 171 -12.91 1.48 1.66
N SER A 172 -14.04 1.80 2.29
CA SER A 172 -15.36 1.73 1.65
C SER A 172 -15.47 2.69 0.46
N LEU A 173 -14.96 3.92 0.58
CA LEU A 173 -14.88 4.86 -0.54
C LEU A 173 -14.05 4.30 -1.70
N ILE A 174 -12.86 3.76 -1.42
CA ILE A 174 -11.99 3.17 -2.45
C ILE A 174 -12.70 2.00 -3.13
N ASN A 175 -13.34 1.11 -2.36
CA ASN A 175 -14.06 -0.05 -2.88
C ASN A 175 -15.31 0.34 -3.70
N SER A 176 -15.95 1.47 -3.36
CA SER A 176 -17.10 2.02 -4.07
C SER A 176 -16.76 2.61 -5.45
N ILE A 177 -15.48 2.89 -5.75
CA ILE A 177 -15.04 3.39 -7.08
C ILE A 177 -15.48 2.39 -8.15
N SER A 178 -16.45 2.77 -8.97
CA SER A 178 -17.04 1.86 -9.96
C SER A 178 -16.14 1.71 -11.18
N LYS A 179 -16.35 0.64 -11.94
CA LYS A 179 -15.65 0.46 -13.22
C LYS A 179 -15.97 1.59 -14.21
N ASP A 180 -17.20 2.08 -14.19
CA ASP A 180 -17.64 3.18 -15.05
C ASP A 180 -17.02 4.51 -14.61
N GLU A 181 -16.79 4.72 -13.31
CA GLU A 181 -16.05 5.87 -12.81
C GLU A 181 -14.60 5.87 -13.32
N ILE A 182 -13.91 4.72 -13.26
CA ILE A 182 -12.55 4.58 -13.81
C ILE A 182 -12.56 4.81 -15.32
N LYS A 183 -13.50 4.21 -16.05
CA LYS A 183 -13.57 4.32 -17.52
C LYS A 183 -13.85 5.74 -17.98
N ASN A 184 -14.75 6.45 -17.28
CA ASN A 184 -15.21 7.79 -17.64
C ASN A 184 -14.47 8.89 -16.87
N TYR A 185 -13.38 8.58 -16.19
CA TYR A 185 -12.59 9.57 -15.45
C TYR A 185 -12.12 10.70 -16.38
N ARG A 186 -12.37 11.94 -15.95
CA ARG A 186 -11.96 13.17 -16.62
C ARG A 186 -11.13 14.00 -15.65
N SER A 187 -10.01 14.53 -16.14
CA SER A 187 -9.18 15.47 -15.38
C SER A 187 -9.89 16.82 -15.25
N LEU A 188 -9.64 17.51 -14.13
CA LEU A 188 -10.28 18.77 -13.71
C LEU A 188 -10.19 19.89 -14.75
N ASP A 189 -9.12 19.94 -15.55
CA ASP A 189 -8.93 20.98 -16.56
C ASP A 189 -9.93 20.88 -17.74
N SER A 190 -10.78 19.85 -17.74
CA SER A 190 -11.89 19.71 -18.69
C SER A 190 -13.26 20.12 -18.13
N GLU A 191 -13.32 20.63 -16.89
CA GLU A 191 -14.55 21.07 -16.19
C GLU A 191 -15.06 22.46 -16.60
N ASN A 192 -14.52 23.08 -17.67
CA ASN A 192 -15.16 24.22 -18.36
C ASN A 192 -16.39 23.79 -19.19
N LYS A 193 -17.17 22.83 -18.68
CA LYS A 193 -18.46 22.47 -19.26
C LYS A 193 -19.57 22.93 -18.32
N ASP A 194 -20.45 23.72 -18.91
CA ASP A 194 -21.67 24.19 -18.28
C ASP A 194 -22.57 23.00 -17.94
N TYR A 195 -22.43 22.48 -16.72
CA TYR A 195 -23.21 21.34 -16.26
C TYR A 195 -24.64 21.80 -15.98
N LYS A 196 -25.53 21.68 -16.97
CA LYS A 196 -26.97 21.97 -16.83
C LYS A 196 -27.70 21.16 -15.74
N SER A 197 -27.03 20.21 -15.07
CA SER A 197 -27.60 19.42 -13.97
C SER A 197 -26.50 18.81 -13.10
N ALA A 198 -26.71 18.86 -11.77
CA ALA A 198 -25.85 18.20 -10.78
C ALA A 198 -25.69 16.69 -11.02
N ARG A 199 -26.67 16.03 -11.64
CA ARG A 199 -26.62 14.59 -11.98
C ARG A 199 -25.60 14.27 -13.06
N LYS A 200 -25.17 15.26 -13.86
CA LYS A 200 -24.17 15.12 -14.93
C LYS A 200 -22.74 15.41 -14.45
N ILE A 201 -22.58 15.88 -13.21
CA ILE A 201 -21.26 16.09 -12.61
C ILE A 201 -20.65 14.71 -12.35
N PRO A 202 -19.46 14.41 -12.91
CA PRO A 202 -18.83 13.11 -12.72
C PRO A 202 -18.55 12.86 -11.23
N LYS A 203 -18.92 11.67 -10.75
CA LYS A 203 -18.50 11.21 -9.42
C LYS A 203 -16.98 11.02 -9.47
N ASN A 204 -16.28 11.67 -8.53
CA ASN A 204 -14.84 11.51 -8.34
C ASN A 204 -14.59 11.15 -6.88
N THR A 205 -14.86 9.88 -6.59
CA THR A 205 -14.73 9.25 -5.28
C THR A 205 -13.26 9.23 -4.87
N LEU A 206 -12.36 8.98 -5.82
CA LEU A 206 -10.93 9.03 -5.61
C LEU A 206 -10.46 10.40 -5.09
N ARG A 207 -10.95 11.49 -5.66
CA ARG A 207 -10.69 12.85 -5.16
C ARG A 207 -11.18 13.06 -3.73
N THR A 208 -12.33 12.45 -3.39
CA THR A 208 -12.87 12.52 -2.04
C THR A 208 -11.90 11.85 -1.06
N VAL A 209 -11.40 10.65 -1.39
CA VAL A 209 -10.37 9.96 -0.57
C VAL A 209 -9.12 10.83 -0.38
N TYR A 210 -8.60 11.43 -1.45
CA TYR A 210 -7.43 12.31 -1.33
C TYR A 210 -7.69 13.56 -0.50
N TYR A 211 -8.89 14.15 -0.63
CA TYR A 211 -9.27 15.30 0.17
C TYR A 211 -9.36 14.95 1.66
N ILE A 212 -9.90 13.78 2.00
CA ILE A 212 -9.94 13.27 3.38
C ILE A 212 -8.53 13.15 3.94
N ILE A 213 -7.64 12.46 3.23
CA ILE A 213 -6.26 12.24 3.67
C ILE A 213 -5.52 13.58 3.78
N GLY A 214 -5.64 14.45 2.78
CA GLY A 214 -5.01 15.76 2.76
C GLY A 214 -5.51 16.68 3.86
N LYS A 215 -6.80 16.62 4.22
CA LYS A 215 -7.35 17.37 5.35
C LYS A 215 -6.90 16.77 6.69
N SER A 216 -6.86 15.45 6.82
CA SER A 216 -6.30 14.77 7.98
C SER A 216 -4.83 15.16 8.22
N LEU A 217 -4.02 15.33 7.17
CA LEU A 217 -2.65 15.84 7.28
C LEU A 217 -2.59 17.26 7.85
N LYS A 218 -3.46 18.15 7.37
CA LYS A 218 -3.52 19.55 7.82
C LYS A 218 -4.07 19.72 9.23
N SER A 219 -4.82 18.74 9.72
CA SER A 219 -5.43 18.73 11.06
C SER A 219 -4.66 17.83 12.04
N ASP A 220 -3.42 17.45 11.72
CA ASP A 220 -2.55 16.60 12.55
C ASP A 220 -3.12 15.22 12.92
N HIS A 221 -4.13 14.75 12.17
CA HIS A 221 -4.68 13.40 12.29
C HIS A 221 -3.81 12.39 11.52
N TYR A 222 -2.54 12.27 11.92
CA TYR A 222 -1.51 11.53 11.19
C TYR A 222 -1.83 10.04 11.02
N MET A 223 -2.45 9.40 12.01
CA MET A 223 -2.82 7.98 11.91
C MET A 223 -3.86 7.75 10.81
N THR A 224 -4.88 8.61 10.71
CA THR A 224 -5.87 8.54 9.64
C THR A 224 -5.23 8.78 8.27
N ALA A 225 -4.36 9.77 8.16
CA ALA A 225 -3.67 10.06 6.91
C ALA A 225 -2.76 8.89 6.49
N ARG A 226 -1.98 8.34 7.43
CA ARG A 226 -1.12 7.17 7.22
C ARG A 226 -1.92 5.95 6.76
N ASN A 227 -2.99 5.61 7.48
CA ASN A 227 -3.85 4.49 7.14
C ASN A 227 -4.51 4.68 5.76
N GLY A 228 -4.92 5.90 5.43
CA GLY A 228 -5.46 6.22 4.11
C GLY A 228 -4.45 6.00 2.98
N ILE A 229 -3.18 6.37 3.16
CA ILE A 229 -2.10 6.11 2.19
C ILE A 229 -1.84 4.62 2.03
N ILE A 230 -1.81 3.86 3.13
CA ILE A 230 -1.66 2.39 3.09
C ILE A 230 -2.79 1.75 2.28
N LEU A 231 -4.03 2.16 2.53
CA LEU A 231 -5.21 1.66 1.82
C LEU A 231 -5.17 2.00 0.33
N LEU A 232 -4.68 3.19 -0.04
CA LEU A 232 -4.45 3.53 -1.45
C LEU A 232 -3.42 2.59 -2.08
N GLY A 233 -2.25 2.41 -1.46
CA GLY A 233 -1.22 1.50 -1.96
C GLY A 233 -1.71 0.06 -2.15
N ALA A 234 -2.50 -0.45 -1.19
CA ALA A 234 -3.04 -1.82 -1.23
C ALA A 234 -4.08 -2.01 -2.35
N ASN A 235 -4.96 -1.03 -2.55
CA ASN A 235 -6.09 -1.15 -3.47
C ASN A 235 -5.78 -0.77 -4.92
N TYR A 236 -4.61 -0.20 -5.21
CA TYR A 236 -4.24 0.18 -6.58
C TYR A 236 -4.39 -0.98 -7.57
N SER A 237 -3.88 -2.17 -7.25
CA SER A 237 -3.94 -3.34 -8.14
C SER A 237 -5.37 -3.85 -8.37
N VAL A 238 -6.23 -3.73 -7.35
CA VAL A 238 -7.65 -4.11 -7.42
C VAL A 238 -8.39 -3.16 -8.35
N LEU A 239 -8.18 -1.84 -8.18
CA LEU A 239 -8.77 -0.81 -9.05
C LEU A 239 -8.27 -0.92 -10.49
N ALA A 240 -6.97 -1.18 -10.68
CA ALA A 240 -6.39 -1.43 -11.99
C ALA A 240 -7.14 -2.56 -12.71
N LYS A 241 -7.29 -3.72 -12.04
CA LYS A 241 -8.02 -4.88 -12.58
C LYS A 241 -9.49 -4.55 -12.85
N LYS A 242 -10.17 -3.88 -11.92
CA LYS A 242 -11.58 -3.46 -12.05
C LYS A 242 -11.80 -2.57 -13.27
N GLY A 243 -10.91 -1.61 -13.51
CA GLY A 243 -10.94 -0.70 -14.66
C GLY A 243 -10.52 -1.33 -15.99
N LYS A 244 -10.13 -2.63 -16.00
CA LYS A 244 -9.53 -3.30 -17.17
C LYS A 244 -8.38 -2.50 -17.80
N PHE A 245 -7.69 -1.69 -17.00
CA PHE A 245 -6.51 -0.92 -17.42
C PHE A 245 -6.74 0.11 -18.53
N LYS A 246 -7.99 0.45 -18.85
CA LYS A 246 -8.31 1.26 -20.02
C LYS A 246 -8.09 2.77 -19.85
N ASN A 247 -8.01 3.27 -18.61
CA ASN A 247 -7.90 4.71 -18.35
C ASN A 247 -6.55 5.07 -17.71
N LYS A 248 -5.55 5.35 -18.56
CA LYS A 248 -4.21 5.78 -18.11
C LYS A 248 -4.29 7.04 -17.23
N LYS A 249 -5.08 8.04 -17.61
CA LYS A 249 -5.20 9.33 -16.88
C LYS A 249 -5.69 9.16 -15.45
N PHE A 250 -6.61 8.22 -15.21
CA PHE A 250 -7.06 7.88 -13.85
C PHE A 250 -5.88 7.42 -12.99
N PHE A 251 -5.08 6.47 -13.48
CA PHE A 251 -3.93 5.94 -12.73
C PHE A 251 -2.77 6.93 -12.64
N GLU A 252 -2.59 7.79 -13.64
CA GLU A 252 -1.65 8.91 -13.56
C GLU A 252 -2.01 9.87 -12.42
N SER A 253 -3.28 10.30 -12.36
CA SER A 253 -3.77 11.13 -11.27
C SER A 253 -3.67 10.40 -9.93
N TYR A 254 -3.91 9.10 -9.91
CA TYR A 254 -3.79 8.29 -8.71
C TYR A 254 -2.37 8.35 -8.12
N ILE A 255 -1.38 8.07 -8.98
CA ILE A 255 0.05 8.08 -8.62
C ILE A 255 0.50 9.49 -8.23
N ASP A 256 0.08 10.51 -8.99
CA ASP A 256 0.46 11.89 -8.70
C ASP A 256 -0.10 12.40 -7.38
N ASN A 257 -1.34 12.04 -7.04
CA ASN A 257 -1.93 12.41 -5.76
C ASN A 257 -1.26 11.68 -4.59
N LEU A 258 -0.93 10.39 -4.74
CA LEU A 258 -0.18 9.63 -3.73
C LEU A 258 1.21 10.25 -3.47
N LYS A 259 1.91 10.62 -4.55
CA LYS A 259 3.18 11.37 -4.47
C LYS A 259 2.98 12.71 -3.77
N ASN A 260 1.97 13.49 -4.15
CA ASN A 260 1.73 14.82 -3.57
C ASN A 260 1.40 14.74 -2.08
N LEU A 261 0.67 13.70 -1.64
CA LEU A 261 0.44 13.43 -0.22
C LEU A 261 1.74 13.15 0.52
N GLY A 262 2.63 12.32 -0.06
CA GLY A 262 3.96 12.08 0.50
C GLY A 262 4.82 13.35 0.59
N LEU A 263 4.78 14.22 -0.41
CA LEU A 263 5.48 15.51 -0.38
C LEU A 263 4.88 16.48 0.65
N THR A 264 3.55 16.53 0.76
CA THR A 264 2.86 17.41 1.72
C THR A 264 3.08 16.98 3.17
N ALA A 265 3.38 15.69 3.39
CA ALA A 265 3.69 15.16 4.71
C ALA A 265 5.09 15.57 5.22
N TYR A 266 5.94 16.13 4.37
CA TYR A 266 7.23 16.66 4.79
C TYR A 266 7.06 17.69 5.91
N GLY A 267 7.89 17.58 6.95
CA GLY A 267 7.83 18.46 8.12
C GLY A 267 6.72 18.15 9.14
N THR A 268 5.85 17.18 8.88
CA THR A 268 4.76 16.78 9.79
C THR A 268 5.05 15.42 10.43
N SER A 269 4.79 14.31 9.72
CA SER A 269 5.04 12.95 10.18
C SER A 269 5.81 12.15 9.14
N PHE A 270 7.03 11.74 9.51
CA PHE A 270 7.89 10.84 8.74
C PHE A 270 7.15 9.57 8.27
N SER A 271 6.34 9.00 9.15
CA SER A 271 5.61 7.74 8.90
C SER A 271 4.74 7.79 7.64
N ILE A 272 4.21 8.97 7.30
CA ILE A 272 3.31 9.17 6.16
C ILE A 272 4.09 9.19 4.85
N SER A 273 5.22 9.90 4.82
CA SER A 273 6.13 9.91 3.66
C SER A 273 6.67 8.51 3.38
N ARG A 274 7.01 7.77 4.45
CA ARG A 274 7.41 6.35 4.38
C ARG A 274 6.33 5.49 3.74
N GLU A 275 5.08 5.56 4.20
CA GLU A 275 3.99 4.76 3.60
C GLU A 275 3.69 5.16 2.15
N ALA A 276 3.89 6.43 1.79
CA ALA A 276 3.77 6.89 0.41
C ALA A 276 4.83 6.24 -0.48
N ILE A 277 6.09 6.19 -0.04
CA ILE A 277 7.19 5.52 -0.74
C ILE A 277 6.90 4.01 -0.90
N ILE A 278 6.48 3.33 0.18
CA ILE A 278 6.12 1.90 0.14
C ILE A 278 4.98 1.65 -0.86
N SER A 279 3.99 2.53 -0.87
CA SER A 279 2.84 2.43 -1.79
C SER A 279 3.26 2.65 -3.24
N LEU A 280 4.12 3.65 -3.51
CA LEU A 280 4.68 3.91 -4.84
C LEU A 280 5.59 2.76 -5.33
N GLU A 281 6.34 2.13 -4.43
CA GLU A 281 7.15 0.94 -4.74
C GLU A 281 6.28 -0.22 -5.22
N LYS A 282 5.20 -0.52 -4.48
CA LYS A 282 4.22 -1.55 -4.86
C LYS A 282 3.60 -1.26 -6.22
N ILE A 283 3.24 0.00 -6.48
CA ILE A 283 2.66 0.43 -7.76
C ILE A 283 3.69 0.30 -8.89
N SER A 284 4.93 0.73 -8.69
CA SER A 284 5.99 0.64 -9.70
C SER A 284 6.26 -0.81 -10.11
N LYS A 285 6.40 -1.72 -9.12
CA LYS A 285 6.55 -3.17 -9.38
C LYS A 285 5.36 -3.76 -10.12
N PHE A 286 4.14 -3.40 -9.72
CA PHE A 286 2.93 -3.88 -10.38
C PHE A 286 2.85 -3.42 -11.84
N GLU A 287 3.09 -2.12 -12.11
CA GLU A 287 2.98 -1.55 -13.45
C GLU A 287 4.18 -1.86 -14.35
N LEU A 288 5.34 -2.23 -13.82
CA LEU A 288 6.54 -2.54 -14.61
C LEU A 288 6.25 -3.56 -15.72
N ASN A 289 5.47 -4.59 -15.38
CA ASN A 289 5.16 -5.68 -16.30
C ASN A 289 4.04 -5.33 -17.29
N ARG A 290 3.47 -4.11 -17.22
CA ARG A 290 2.22 -3.73 -17.89
C ARG A 290 2.30 -2.41 -18.64
N ASN A 291 2.78 -1.38 -17.97
CA ASN A 291 2.81 0.00 -18.43
C ASN A 291 4.03 0.71 -17.84
N TYR A 292 5.09 0.77 -18.66
CA TYR A 292 6.35 1.43 -18.31
C TYR A 292 6.14 2.87 -17.84
N ASP A 293 5.30 3.66 -18.52
CA ASP A 293 5.09 5.06 -18.17
C ASP A 293 4.50 5.23 -16.77
N LEU A 294 3.54 4.39 -16.38
CA LEU A 294 2.96 4.43 -15.03
C LEU A 294 3.97 3.96 -13.97
N SER A 295 4.77 2.93 -14.29
CA SER A 295 5.84 2.46 -13.41
C SER A 295 6.91 3.54 -13.18
N LEU A 296 7.34 4.20 -14.26
CA LEU A 296 8.27 5.32 -14.24
C LEU A 296 7.69 6.52 -13.49
N ARG A 297 6.39 6.80 -13.63
CA ARG A 297 5.72 7.88 -12.88
C ARG A 297 5.71 7.61 -11.38
N ALA A 298 5.46 6.37 -10.97
CA ALA A 298 5.53 5.96 -9.57
C ALA A 298 6.96 6.06 -9.02
N LEU A 299 7.95 5.60 -9.80
CA LEU A 299 9.37 5.74 -9.48
C LEU A 299 9.78 7.21 -9.32
N ASN A 300 9.34 8.08 -10.23
CA ASN A 300 9.55 9.53 -10.14
C ASN A 300 8.87 10.15 -8.91
N GLY A 301 7.82 9.52 -8.38
CA GLY A 301 7.25 9.89 -7.10
C GLY A 301 8.22 9.63 -5.94
N ILE A 302 8.82 8.44 -5.89
CA ILE A 302 9.86 8.08 -4.91
C ILE A 302 11.04 9.04 -5.03
N LYS A 303 11.52 9.30 -6.25
CA LYS A 303 12.59 10.27 -6.53
C LYS A 303 12.28 11.64 -5.93
N LYS A 304 11.10 12.19 -6.18
CA LYS A 304 10.73 13.53 -5.72
C LYS A 304 10.66 13.61 -4.19
N ILE A 305 10.11 12.59 -3.53
CA ILE A 305 10.08 12.52 -2.07
C ILE A 305 11.50 12.42 -1.52
N GLY A 306 12.33 11.51 -2.06
CA GLY A 306 13.72 11.35 -1.62
C GLY A 306 14.57 12.61 -1.82
N LEU A 307 14.39 13.31 -2.95
CA LEU A 307 15.09 14.57 -3.20
C LEU A 307 14.66 15.69 -2.24
N LEU A 308 13.37 15.77 -1.88
CA LEU A 308 12.89 16.75 -0.92
C LEU A 308 13.58 16.56 0.45
N TYR A 309 13.64 15.33 0.94
CA TYR A 309 14.33 15.03 2.20
C TYR A 309 15.84 15.22 2.10
N ALA A 310 16.46 14.90 0.96
CA ALA A 310 17.89 15.16 0.75
C ALA A 310 18.22 16.67 0.63
N GLN A 311 17.28 17.50 0.20
CA GLN A 311 17.46 18.96 0.06
C GLN A 311 17.41 19.69 1.40
N GLU A 312 16.53 19.25 2.31
CA GLU A 312 16.25 19.93 3.58
C GLU A 312 17.07 19.40 4.76
N TYR A 313 17.79 18.29 4.57
CA TYR A 313 18.61 17.61 5.59
C TYR A 313 19.63 18.53 6.30
N GLU A 314 20.05 19.63 5.65
CA GLU A 314 21.01 20.59 6.21
C GLU A 314 20.41 21.50 7.30
N LEU A 315 19.08 21.73 7.32
CA LEU A 315 18.44 22.62 8.30
C LEU A 315 18.10 21.91 9.63
N LYS A 316 18.20 20.58 9.68
CA LYS A 316 17.82 19.75 10.86
C LYS A 316 18.74 18.54 11.03
N ILE A 317 20.05 18.77 11.04
CA ILE A 317 21.12 17.77 11.09
C ILE A 317 20.92 16.68 12.18
N ASP A 318 20.19 16.97 13.26
CA ASP A 318 19.99 16.04 14.38
C ASP A 318 18.72 15.15 14.30
N LYS A 319 17.88 15.27 13.26
CA LYS A 319 16.66 14.45 13.16
C LYS A 319 16.91 13.10 12.52
N SER A 320 17.13 12.08 13.37
CA SER A 320 17.21 10.64 13.01
C SER A 320 16.17 10.19 11.97
N GLU A 321 14.95 10.75 12.03
CA GLU A 321 13.84 10.41 11.12
C GLU A 321 14.12 10.76 9.64
N GLU A 322 14.83 11.85 9.34
CA GLU A 322 15.10 12.25 7.96
C GLU A 322 16.14 11.32 7.31
N LYS A 323 17.14 10.89 8.09
CA LYS A 323 18.12 9.86 7.69
C LYS A 323 17.43 8.53 7.41
N GLU A 324 16.54 8.12 8.31
CA GLU A 324 15.76 6.89 8.14
C GLU A 324 14.95 6.92 6.84
N LEU A 325 14.44 8.08 6.41
CA LEU A 325 13.67 8.14 5.17
C LEU A 325 14.54 7.97 3.93
N ILE A 326 15.72 8.59 3.90
CA ILE A 326 16.66 8.41 2.79
C ILE A 326 17.09 6.95 2.71
N HIS A 327 17.36 6.32 3.86
CA HIS A 327 17.62 4.88 3.93
C HIS A 327 16.46 4.07 3.34
N ILE A 328 15.22 4.36 3.73
CA ILE A 328 14.01 3.71 3.19
C ILE A 328 13.87 3.94 1.68
N VAL A 329 14.19 5.14 1.17
CA VAL A 329 14.17 5.42 -0.26
C VAL A 329 15.16 4.50 -0.98
N PHE A 330 16.40 4.41 -0.51
CA PHE A 330 17.40 3.52 -1.08
C PHE A 330 17.01 2.05 -1.00
N GLU A 331 16.48 1.61 0.15
CA GLU A 331 15.97 0.26 0.37
C GLU A 331 14.85 -0.06 -0.63
N LYS A 332 13.89 0.85 -0.82
CA LYS A 332 12.76 0.62 -1.73
C LYS A 332 13.16 0.67 -3.20
N LEU A 333 14.09 1.54 -3.57
CA LEU A 333 14.71 1.52 -4.90
C LEU A 333 15.45 0.21 -5.16
N GLY A 334 16.23 -0.28 -4.20
CA GLY A 334 16.91 -1.58 -4.25
C GLY A 334 15.92 -2.74 -4.39
N ASN A 335 14.80 -2.68 -3.67
CA ASN A 335 13.71 -3.65 -3.80
C ASN A 335 13.07 -3.66 -5.20
N ILE A 336 13.01 -2.51 -5.89
CA ILE A 336 12.56 -2.44 -7.29
C ILE A 336 13.63 -3.04 -8.22
N ILE A 337 14.92 -2.75 -8.00
CA ILE A 337 16.02 -3.39 -8.75
C ILE A 337 15.96 -4.91 -8.62
N LYS A 338 15.83 -5.43 -7.40
CA LYS A 338 15.70 -6.86 -7.14
C LYS A 338 14.51 -7.46 -7.89
N PHE A 339 13.39 -6.74 -7.99
CA PHE A 339 12.24 -7.16 -8.77
C PHE A 339 12.51 -7.14 -10.29
N ILE A 340 13.16 -6.09 -10.81
CA ILE A 340 13.56 -5.98 -12.22
C ILE A 340 14.43 -7.17 -12.62
N LEU A 341 15.41 -7.50 -11.77
CA LEU A 341 16.42 -8.52 -12.01
C LEU A 341 15.94 -9.94 -11.65
N SER A 342 14.85 -10.10 -10.92
CA SER A 342 14.31 -11.43 -10.61
C SER A 342 14.00 -12.21 -11.90
N LYS A 343 14.34 -13.51 -11.90
CA LYS A 343 14.10 -14.40 -13.05
C LYS A 343 12.60 -14.35 -13.43
N PRO A 344 12.28 -14.32 -14.74
CA PRO A 344 10.91 -14.54 -15.16
C PRO A 344 10.44 -15.89 -14.63
N LYS A 345 9.18 -15.98 -14.21
CA LYS A 345 8.63 -17.28 -13.79
C LYS A 345 8.73 -18.25 -14.98
N HIS A 346 9.24 -19.47 -14.73
CA HIS A 346 9.36 -20.52 -15.74
C HIS A 346 8.08 -20.56 -16.60
N ASN A 347 8.23 -20.35 -17.91
CA ASN A 347 7.21 -20.29 -18.98
C ASN A 347 6.80 -18.90 -19.51
N GLU A 348 7.26 -17.79 -18.94
CA GLU A 348 7.06 -16.48 -19.60
C GLU A 348 8.07 -16.30 -20.74
N LYS A 349 7.61 -16.40 -22.00
CA LYS A 349 8.38 -15.89 -23.15
C LYS A 349 8.61 -14.40 -22.90
N ILE A 350 9.84 -14.03 -22.53
CA ILE A 350 10.20 -12.64 -22.33
C ILE A 350 10.04 -11.93 -23.67
N ILE A 351 9.06 -11.04 -23.76
CA ILE A 351 8.89 -10.19 -24.94
C ILE A 351 10.06 -9.21 -24.92
N SER A 352 10.80 -9.06 -26.02
CA SER A 352 11.95 -8.13 -26.15
C SER A 352 11.66 -6.74 -25.54
N LYS A 353 10.45 -6.22 -25.75
CA LYS A 353 9.95 -4.97 -25.16
C LYS A 353 10.01 -4.91 -23.63
N GLN A 354 9.76 -6.01 -22.93
CA GLN A 354 9.84 -6.08 -21.47
C GLN A 354 11.29 -6.02 -20.96
N VAL A 355 12.25 -6.62 -21.69
CA VAL A 355 13.68 -6.49 -21.38
C VAL A 355 14.11 -5.04 -21.49
N THR A 356 13.74 -4.37 -22.60
CA THR A 356 14.03 -2.95 -22.79
C THR A 356 13.47 -2.08 -21.66
N PHE A 357 12.22 -2.31 -21.25
CA PHE A 357 11.60 -1.59 -20.13
C PHE A 357 12.32 -1.83 -18.81
N LYS A 358 12.74 -3.07 -18.55
CA LYS A 358 13.54 -3.44 -17.36
C LYS A 358 14.89 -2.71 -17.33
N ILE A 359 15.60 -2.69 -18.46
CA ILE A 359 16.87 -1.95 -18.62
C ILE A 359 16.65 -0.45 -18.37
N MET A 360 15.65 0.15 -19.03
CA MET A 360 15.37 1.57 -18.88
C MET A 360 15.00 1.93 -17.43
N MET A 361 14.19 1.12 -16.77
CA MET A 361 13.86 1.33 -15.35
C MET A 361 15.09 1.19 -14.44
N PHE A 362 15.94 0.19 -14.69
CA PHE A 362 17.18 0.03 -13.94
C PHE A 362 18.08 1.26 -14.07
N SER A 363 18.31 1.74 -15.30
CA SER A 363 19.08 2.95 -15.57
C SER A 363 18.48 4.19 -14.86
N GLU A 364 17.16 4.36 -14.89
CA GLU A 364 16.50 5.47 -14.18
C GLU A 364 16.64 5.36 -12.66
N ILE A 365 16.58 4.16 -12.07
CA ILE A 365 16.80 3.98 -10.63
C ILE A 365 18.23 4.38 -10.26
N LEU A 366 19.24 3.95 -11.03
CA LEU A 366 20.63 4.32 -10.77
C LEU A 366 20.85 5.83 -10.84
N LYS A 367 20.25 6.52 -11.82
CA LYS A 367 20.25 7.99 -11.88
C LYS A 367 19.60 8.63 -10.66
N ILE A 368 18.57 8.02 -10.07
CA ILE A 368 17.93 8.54 -8.85
C ILE A 368 18.90 8.43 -7.66
N PHE A 369 19.58 7.29 -7.51
CA PHE A 369 20.64 7.15 -6.50
C PHE A 369 21.70 8.24 -6.65
N GLU A 370 22.22 8.45 -7.86
CA GLU A 370 23.20 9.51 -8.16
C GLU A 370 22.68 10.91 -7.82
N LEU A 371 21.43 11.22 -8.16
CA LEU A 371 20.85 12.54 -7.91
C LEU A 371 20.65 12.80 -6.42
N ILE A 372 20.20 11.81 -5.65
CA ILE A 372 20.03 11.95 -4.20
C ILE A 372 21.40 12.15 -3.55
N LEU A 373 22.38 11.31 -3.85
CA LEU A 373 23.73 11.44 -3.30
C LEU A 373 24.43 12.73 -3.76
N GLY A 374 24.26 13.14 -5.01
CA GLY A 374 24.78 14.40 -5.52
C GLY A 374 24.20 15.60 -4.80
N LYS A 375 22.91 15.54 -4.41
CA LYS A 375 22.29 16.57 -3.56
C LYS A 375 22.84 16.58 -2.15
N LEU A 376 23.01 15.41 -1.53
CA LEU A 376 23.66 15.29 -0.22
C LEU A 376 25.11 15.82 -0.26
N ASN A 377 25.84 15.57 -1.35
CA ASN A 377 27.22 16.06 -1.53
C ASN A 377 27.29 17.58 -1.66
N SER A 378 26.41 18.18 -2.47
CA SER A 378 26.37 19.64 -2.71
C SER A 378 26.07 20.48 -1.46
N ARG A 379 25.71 19.80 -0.36
CA ARG A 379 25.32 20.37 0.93
C ARG A 379 26.32 20.01 2.03
N ASP A 380 27.49 19.49 1.67
CA ASP A 380 28.53 19.03 2.60
C ASP A 380 28.11 17.94 3.60
N ILE A 381 26.89 17.36 3.45
CA ILE A 381 26.38 16.31 4.35
C ILE A 381 27.25 15.06 4.28
N LEU A 382 27.82 14.76 3.10
CA LEU A 382 28.71 13.61 2.90
C LEU A 382 30.02 13.68 3.71
N LYS A 383 30.32 14.81 4.35
CA LYS A 383 31.47 14.93 5.26
C LYS A 383 31.20 14.35 6.65
N ASN A 384 29.93 14.16 7.02
CA ASN A 384 29.56 13.56 8.31
C ASN A 384 29.64 12.03 8.25
N GLU A 385 30.11 11.38 9.31
CA GLU A 385 30.13 9.92 9.47
C GLU A 385 28.76 9.28 9.18
N ALA A 386 27.67 9.96 9.55
CA ALA A 386 26.31 9.52 9.26
C ALA A 386 25.96 9.40 7.76
N ALA A 387 26.67 10.13 6.90
CA ALA A 387 26.49 10.05 5.46
C ALA A 387 27.24 8.88 4.84
N GLY A 388 28.29 8.43 5.51
CA GLY A 388 29.00 7.22 5.16
C GLY A 388 28.10 5.99 5.10
N THR A 389 27.23 5.83 6.12
CA THR A 389 26.23 4.74 6.11
C THR A 389 25.26 4.86 4.94
N LEU A 390 24.84 6.09 4.58
CA LEU A 390 23.92 6.31 3.45
C LEU A 390 24.55 5.98 2.09
N ILE A 391 25.85 6.27 1.91
CA ILE A 391 26.60 5.86 0.71
C ILE A 391 26.66 4.34 0.64
N LEU A 392 27.02 3.68 1.74
CA LEU A 392 27.12 2.22 1.80
C LEU A 392 25.75 1.57 1.56
N ASP A 393 24.68 2.13 2.13
CA ASP A 393 23.31 1.68 1.90
C ASP A 393 22.91 1.83 0.44
N ALA A 394 23.23 2.98 -0.18
CA ALA A 394 22.98 3.18 -1.60
C ALA A 394 23.72 2.12 -2.44
N LEU A 395 25.03 1.99 -2.25
CA LEU A 395 25.88 1.00 -2.93
C LEU A 395 25.30 -0.42 -2.79
N ASN A 396 25.04 -0.85 -1.55
CA ASN A 396 24.53 -2.19 -1.27
C ASN A 396 23.17 -2.47 -1.91
N ASN A 397 22.28 -1.48 -1.92
CA ASN A 397 20.91 -1.65 -2.42
C ASN A 397 20.84 -1.84 -3.94
N PHE A 398 21.79 -1.31 -4.72
CA PHE A 398 21.84 -1.58 -6.17
C PHE A 398 22.88 -2.63 -6.58
N SER A 399 24.02 -2.77 -5.88
CA SER A 399 25.09 -3.66 -6.29
C SER A 399 24.79 -5.13 -5.98
N LYS A 400 24.29 -5.43 -4.77
CA LYS A 400 24.02 -6.81 -4.33
C LYS A 400 23.01 -7.52 -5.24
N PRO A 401 21.85 -6.92 -5.59
CA PRO A 401 20.92 -7.56 -6.50
C PRO A 401 21.49 -7.80 -7.90
N VAL A 402 22.38 -6.91 -8.39
CA VAL A 402 23.03 -7.07 -9.69
C VAL A 402 24.03 -8.22 -9.67
N ILE A 403 24.85 -8.32 -8.62
CA ILE A 403 25.80 -9.43 -8.46
C ILE A 403 25.06 -10.77 -8.39
N GLU A 404 23.99 -10.87 -7.59
CA GLU A 404 23.15 -12.08 -7.50
C GLU A 404 22.53 -12.45 -8.86
N PHE A 405 22.08 -11.43 -9.60
CA PHE A 405 21.53 -11.59 -10.94
C PHE A 405 22.57 -12.09 -11.95
N MET A 406 23.78 -11.52 -11.96
CA MET A 406 24.86 -11.91 -12.88
C MET A 406 25.31 -13.36 -12.65
N LYS A 407 25.31 -13.82 -11.39
CA LYS A 407 25.59 -15.22 -11.07
C LYS A 407 24.59 -16.18 -11.72
N THR A 408 23.32 -15.80 -11.74
CA THR A 408 22.23 -16.72 -12.10
C THR A 408 21.68 -16.58 -13.52
N ASN A 409 21.98 -15.48 -14.23
CA ASN A 409 21.49 -15.24 -15.58
C ASN A 409 22.52 -15.63 -16.65
N GLU A 410 21.99 -16.09 -17.78
CA GLU A 410 22.72 -16.56 -18.97
C GLU A 410 22.54 -15.61 -20.17
N ASN A 411 21.59 -14.66 -20.10
CA ASN A 411 21.38 -13.70 -21.19
C ASN A 411 22.50 -12.65 -21.23
N THR A 412 23.47 -12.88 -22.11
CA THR A 412 24.71 -12.09 -22.25
C THR A 412 24.46 -10.63 -22.61
N GLU A 413 23.47 -10.34 -23.47
CA GLU A 413 23.12 -8.97 -23.89
C GLU A 413 22.52 -8.17 -22.73
N PHE A 414 21.53 -8.75 -22.04
CA PHE A 414 20.88 -8.10 -20.90
C PHE A 414 21.87 -7.90 -19.75
N VAL A 415 22.74 -8.88 -19.48
CA VAL A 415 23.82 -8.75 -18.48
C VAL A 415 24.77 -7.62 -18.87
N SER A 416 25.22 -7.56 -20.12
CA SER A 416 26.16 -6.53 -20.60
C SER A 416 25.63 -5.11 -20.40
N GLU A 417 24.35 -4.87 -20.69
CA GLU A 417 23.74 -3.55 -20.55
C GLU A 417 23.53 -3.15 -19.09
N ILE A 418 23.10 -4.07 -18.23
CA ILE A 418 22.97 -3.85 -16.78
C ILE A 418 24.33 -3.50 -16.18
N VAL A 419 25.37 -4.27 -16.54
CA VAL A 419 26.75 -4.04 -16.11
C VAL A 419 27.27 -2.69 -16.58
N CYS A 420 27.04 -2.32 -17.84
CA CYS A 420 27.47 -1.03 -18.37
C CYS A 420 26.86 0.14 -17.58
N ASN A 421 25.58 0.04 -17.23
CA ASN A 421 24.89 1.04 -16.43
C ASN A 421 25.40 1.06 -14.98
N LEU A 422 25.67 -0.11 -14.41
CA LEU A 422 26.26 -0.26 -13.07
C LEU A 422 27.66 0.38 -13.00
N SER A 423 28.55 0.03 -13.93
CA SER A 423 29.91 0.58 -14.00
C SER A 423 29.90 2.10 -14.11
N LYS A 424 29.07 2.65 -15.01
CA LYS A 424 28.93 4.10 -15.15
C LYS A 424 28.50 4.76 -13.83
N THR A 425 27.59 4.13 -13.10
CA THR A 425 27.08 4.64 -11.83
C THR A 425 28.12 4.60 -10.73
N LEU A 426 28.85 3.48 -10.59
CA LEU A 426 29.96 3.35 -9.64
C LEU A 426 31.03 4.40 -9.91
N LYS A 427 31.37 4.65 -11.18
CA LYS A 427 32.28 5.73 -11.57
C LYS A 427 31.79 7.10 -11.14
N ASN A 428 30.51 7.40 -11.35
CA ASN A 428 29.93 8.66 -10.92
C ASN A 428 29.92 8.80 -9.38
N PHE A 429 29.71 7.70 -8.65
CA PHE A 429 29.82 7.67 -7.20
C PHE A 429 31.23 7.99 -6.73
N VAL A 430 32.26 7.36 -7.32
CA VAL A 430 33.66 7.69 -7.02
C VAL A 430 33.94 9.17 -7.27
N LYS A 431 33.47 9.73 -8.39
CA LYS A 431 33.62 11.17 -8.70
C LYS A 431 32.94 12.08 -7.69
N LEU A 432 31.77 11.67 -7.17
CA LEU A 432 31.06 12.43 -6.14
C LEU A 432 31.82 12.37 -4.80
N ILE A 433 32.28 11.18 -4.43
CA ILE A 433 33.03 10.92 -3.20
C ILE A 433 34.37 11.65 -3.19
N SER A 434 35.14 11.60 -4.28
CA SER A 434 36.46 12.21 -4.35
C SER A 434 36.41 13.74 -4.29
N LYS A 435 35.35 14.36 -4.82
CA LYS A 435 35.11 15.80 -4.66
C LYS A 435 34.76 16.20 -3.24
N ALA A 436 34.20 15.28 -2.46
CA ALA A 436 33.73 15.57 -1.11
C ALA A 436 34.89 15.70 -0.10
N ASN A 437 36.09 15.17 -0.39
CA ASN A 437 37.11 15.02 0.64
C ASN A 437 38.54 14.84 0.15
N GLU A 438 39.42 15.66 0.74
CA GLU A 438 40.86 15.40 0.85
C GLU A 438 41.22 14.75 2.21
N GLU A 439 40.35 14.75 3.23
CA GLU A 439 40.74 14.45 4.64
C GLU A 439 39.94 13.38 5.42
N ASN A 440 38.84 12.80 4.91
CA ASN A 440 38.00 11.87 5.70
C ASN A 440 38.34 10.37 5.48
N GLU A 441 38.80 9.70 6.53
CA GLU A 441 39.24 8.29 6.53
C GLU A 441 38.10 7.29 6.25
N SER A 442 36.86 7.61 6.65
CA SER A 442 35.67 6.78 6.40
C SER A 442 35.38 6.55 4.91
N LEU A 443 35.84 7.45 4.03
CA LEU A 443 35.66 7.30 2.59
C LEU A 443 36.53 6.21 1.96
N ASN A 444 37.64 5.83 2.62
CA ASN A 444 38.46 4.72 2.17
C ASN A 444 37.66 3.41 2.19
N GLU A 445 36.79 3.21 3.19
CA GLU A 445 35.92 2.04 3.27
C GLU A 445 34.97 1.93 2.07
N TYR A 446 34.43 3.06 1.57
CA TYR A 446 33.55 3.04 0.40
C TYR A 446 34.29 2.80 -0.89
N LEU A 447 35.49 3.36 -1.04
CA LEU A 447 36.34 3.04 -2.18
C LEU A 447 36.67 1.54 -2.19
N ILE A 448 37.02 0.96 -1.04
CA ILE A 448 37.23 -0.48 -0.88
C ILE A 448 36.00 -1.28 -1.35
N GLU A 449 34.80 -0.88 -0.93
CA GLU A 449 33.59 -1.60 -1.32
C GLU A 449 33.30 -1.49 -2.82
N ILE A 450 33.50 -0.30 -3.42
CA ILE A 450 33.38 -0.11 -4.87
C ILE A 450 34.40 -0.98 -5.62
N VAL A 451 35.64 -1.04 -5.14
CA VAL A 451 36.70 -1.88 -5.72
C VAL A 451 36.29 -3.35 -5.69
N LYS A 452 35.81 -3.84 -4.54
CA LYS A 452 35.30 -5.22 -4.40
C LYS A 452 34.18 -5.51 -5.38
N ILE A 453 33.23 -4.58 -5.53
CA ILE A 453 32.13 -4.71 -6.50
C ILE A 453 32.69 -4.83 -7.92
N TYR A 454 33.66 -3.98 -8.33
CA TYR A 454 34.29 -4.09 -9.64
C TYR A 454 35.05 -5.41 -9.86
N GLY A 455 35.76 -5.90 -8.83
CA GLY A 455 36.44 -7.20 -8.88
C GLY A 455 35.46 -8.34 -9.16
N ILE A 456 34.35 -8.38 -8.40
CA ILE A 456 33.28 -9.38 -8.60
C ILE A 456 32.64 -9.24 -9.99
N ILE A 457 32.40 -8.00 -10.44
CA ILE A 457 31.84 -7.72 -11.76
C ILE A 457 32.76 -8.30 -12.86
N LEU A 458 34.05 -8.00 -12.81
CA LEU A 458 35.03 -8.49 -13.79
C LEU A 458 35.10 -10.03 -13.83
N GLU A 459 35.16 -10.66 -12.66
CA GLU A 459 35.17 -12.13 -12.55
C GLU A 459 33.93 -12.78 -13.18
N LEU A 460 32.75 -12.22 -12.96
CA LEU A 460 31.49 -12.76 -13.49
C LEU A 460 31.30 -12.48 -14.99
N ILE A 461 31.99 -11.48 -15.54
CA ILE A 461 31.81 -10.98 -16.91
C ILE A 461 32.77 -11.64 -17.89
N SER A 462 33.98 -11.99 -17.43
CA SER A 462 34.96 -12.69 -18.27
C SER A 462 34.38 -13.96 -18.88
N GLU A 463 33.42 -14.60 -18.22
CA GLU A 463 32.78 -15.83 -18.70
C GLU A 463 31.52 -15.58 -19.57
N LYS A 464 30.92 -14.38 -19.53
CA LYS A 464 29.50 -14.20 -19.93
C LYS A 464 29.19 -13.04 -20.88
N THR A 465 30.16 -12.24 -21.29
CA THR A 465 29.86 -11.00 -22.04
C THR A 465 30.86 -10.72 -23.17
N SER A 466 30.53 -9.74 -24.02
CA SER A 466 31.40 -9.34 -25.15
C SER A 466 32.63 -8.55 -24.70
N GLU A 467 33.73 -8.69 -25.44
CA GLU A 467 34.99 -7.94 -25.25
C GLU A 467 34.77 -6.42 -25.12
N LYS A 468 33.88 -5.84 -25.94
CA LYS A 468 33.54 -4.41 -25.87
C LYS A 468 33.03 -3.95 -24.50
N THR A 469 32.31 -4.82 -23.78
CA THR A 469 31.80 -4.54 -22.44
C THR A 469 32.94 -4.55 -21.43
N ILE A 470 33.86 -5.53 -21.56
CA ILE A 470 35.06 -5.64 -20.73
C ILE A 470 35.94 -4.40 -20.90
N ASP A 471 36.22 -3.99 -22.13
CA ASP A 471 37.04 -2.80 -22.43
C ASP A 471 36.48 -1.53 -21.79
N LYS A 472 35.15 -1.37 -21.84
CA LYS A 472 34.47 -0.23 -21.21
C LYS A 472 34.61 -0.25 -19.69
N ILE A 473 34.48 -1.41 -19.05
CA ILE A 473 34.65 -1.55 -17.59
C ILE A 473 36.10 -1.29 -17.19
N LEU A 474 37.07 -1.82 -17.93
CA LEU A 474 38.49 -1.56 -17.70
C LEU A 474 38.81 -0.08 -17.87
N SER A 475 38.21 0.59 -18.85
CA SER A 475 38.30 2.04 -19.03
C SER A 475 37.73 2.80 -17.83
N ASP A 476 36.55 2.42 -17.33
CA ASP A 476 35.94 3.03 -16.15
C ASP A 476 36.80 2.81 -14.88
N ILE A 477 37.36 1.62 -14.69
CA ILE A 477 38.26 1.29 -13.57
C ILE A 477 39.54 2.14 -13.65
N SER A 478 40.13 2.28 -14.85
CA SER A 478 41.31 3.12 -15.06
C SER A 478 41.03 4.59 -14.72
N GLU A 479 39.86 5.10 -15.08
CA GLU A 479 39.44 6.46 -14.73
C GLU A 479 39.27 6.62 -13.21
N ILE A 480 38.63 5.65 -12.55
CA ILE A 480 38.47 5.59 -11.08
C ILE A 480 39.83 5.55 -10.36
N TRP A 481 40.77 4.76 -10.88
CA TRP A 481 42.14 4.70 -10.35
C TRP A 481 42.81 6.08 -10.37
N LYS A 482 42.66 6.83 -11.46
CA LYS A 482 43.18 8.20 -11.57
C LYS A 482 42.51 9.14 -10.57
N ILE A 483 41.19 9.05 -10.42
CA ILE A 483 40.41 9.93 -9.52
C ILE A 483 40.74 9.68 -8.04
N SER A 484 41.11 8.45 -7.68
CA SER A 484 41.45 8.08 -6.30
C SER A 484 42.89 8.45 -5.89
N ASN A 485 43.64 9.18 -6.72
CA ASN A 485 45.03 9.61 -6.46
C ASN A 485 45.95 8.47 -5.98
N GLY A 486 45.78 7.26 -6.54
CA GLY A 486 46.63 6.11 -6.19
C GLY A 486 46.33 5.46 -4.84
N LYS A 487 45.35 5.95 -4.05
CA LYS A 487 44.87 5.26 -2.84
C LYS A 487 44.30 3.86 -3.12
N PHE A 488 43.93 3.59 -4.38
CA PHE A 488 43.56 2.26 -4.89
C PHE A 488 44.68 1.21 -4.76
N LYS A 489 45.96 1.63 -4.70
CA LYS A 489 47.13 0.73 -4.66
C LYS A 489 47.19 -0.10 -3.37
N GLN A 490 46.77 0.47 -2.23
CA GLN A 490 46.65 -0.24 -0.95
C GLN A 490 45.51 -1.27 -0.93
N ILE A 491 44.49 -1.09 -1.76
CA ILE A 491 43.22 -1.84 -1.66
C ILE A 491 43.28 -3.19 -2.40
N PHE A 492 44.04 -3.26 -3.50
CA PHE A 492 44.20 -4.50 -4.27
C PHE A 492 45.33 -5.42 -3.80
N GLY A 493 46.13 -5.00 -2.80
CA GLY A 493 47.28 -5.78 -2.33
C GLY A 493 48.35 -6.02 -3.42
N ILE A 494 48.43 -5.15 -4.43
CA ILE A 494 49.47 -5.19 -5.46
C ILE A 494 50.62 -4.31 -4.95
N GLU A 495 51.35 -4.80 -3.95
CA GLU A 495 52.44 -4.06 -3.30
C GLU A 495 53.71 -4.01 -4.18
N ASP A 496 53.91 -4.96 -5.11
CA ASP A 496 55.20 -5.14 -5.79
C ASP A 496 55.29 -4.59 -7.22
N ILE A 497 54.28 -3.87 -7.73
CA ILE A 497 54.35 -3.31 -9.07
C ILE A 497 53.95 -1.84 -9.01
N VAL A 498 54.76 -0.98 -9.63
CA VAL A 498 54.46 0.44 -9.92
C VAL A 498 54.83 1.43 -8.81
N GLU A 499 56.10 1.49 -8.40
CA GLU A 499 56.71 2.79 -8.13
C GLU A 499 57.39 3.26 -9.43
N ASP A 500 57.12 4.51 -9.82
CA ASP A 500 57.59 5.17 -11.05
C ASP A 500 57.17 4.59 -12.39
N ILE A 501 55.89 4.77 -12.77
CA ILE A 501 55.55 4.59 -14.18
C ILE A 501 54.57 5.61 -14.78
N ASP A 502 55.00 6.16 -15.91
CA ASP A 502 54.31 7.02 -16.88
C ASP A 502 52.99 6.41 -17.42
N ASN A 503 52.10 7.26 -17.95
CA ASN A 503 50.75 6.93 -18.40
C ASN A 503 50.68 5.79 -19.44
N ALA A 504 51.78 5.48 -20.13
CA ALA A 504 51.88 4.39 -21.10
C ALA A 504 51.85 2.98 -20.48
N GLU A 505 52.32 2.75 -19.22
CA GLU A 505 52.28 1.41 -18.62
C GLU A 505 51.06 1.15 -17.73
N LYS A 506 50.28 2.19 -17.38
CA LYS A 506 48.91 1.98 -16.86
C LYS A 506 48.02 1.28 -17.89
N ILE A 507 48.26 1.55 -19.18
CA ILE A 507 47.65 0.84 -20.30
C ILE A 507 48.19 -0.59 -20.36
N LYS A 508 49.51 -0.81 -20.21
CA LYS A 508 50.09 -2.17 -20.11
C LYS A 508 49.58 -2.98 -18.91
N CYS A 509 49.26 -2.37 -17.78
CA CYS A 509 48.73 -3.09 -16.61
C CYS A 509 47.26 -3.47 -16.82
N ALA A 510 46.45 -2.58 -17.40
CA ALA A 510 45.11 -2.93 -17.87
C ALA A 510 45.17 -4.00 -18.97
N ASP A 511 46.14 -3.92 -19.88
CA ASP A 511 46.41 -4.90 -20.93
C ASP A 511 46.97 -6.21 -20.36
N SER A 512 47.71 -6.19 -19.25
CA SER A 512 48.21 -7.38 -18.56
C SER A 512 47.08 -8.07 -17.79
N LEU A 513 46.22 -7.30 -17.11
CA LEU A 513 45.00 -7.83 -16.49
C LEU A 513 44.05 -8.37 -17.56
N ARG A 514 43.93 -7.65 -18.68
CA ARG A 514 43.20 -8.08 -19.88
C ARG A 514 43.82 -9.34 -20.48
N GLU A 515 45.14 -9.44 -20.64
CA GLU A 515 45.82 -10.63 -21.15
C GLU A 515 45.69 -11.81 -20.19
N GLN A 516 45.75 -11.60 -18.88
CA GLN A 516 45.51 -12.64 -17.87
C GLN A 516 44.06 -13.14 -17.89
N LEU A 517 43.10 -12.23 -18.06
CA LEU A 517 41.68 -12.57 -18.22
C LEU A 517 41.44 -13.27 -19.56
N LEU A 518 41.99 -12.78 -20.67
CA LEU A 518 41.89 -13.38 -22.00
C LEU A 518 42.60 -14.74 -22.08
N LYS A 519 43.72 -14.94 -21.37
CA LYS A 519 44.37 -16.26 -21.22
C LYS A 519 43.53 -17.25 -20.42
N LYS A 520 42.73 -16.79 -19.45
CA LYS A 520 41.77 -17.65 -18.76
C LYS A 520 40.61 -18.04 -19.68
N ILE A 521 40.08 -17.09 -20.45
CA ILE A 521 38.99 -17.32 -21.41
C ILE A 521 39.42 -18.27 -22.54
N SER A 522 40.58 -18.05 -23.17
CA SER A 522 41.07 -18.88 -24.29
C SER A 522 41.47 -20.32 -23.91
N LYS A 523 41.71 -20.59 -22.62
CA LYS A 523 41.92 -21.93 -22.09
C LYS A 523 40.61 -22.70 -21.85
N GLN A 524 39.47 -22.02 -21.75
CA GLN A 524 38.16 -22.63 -21.57
C GLN A 524 37.50 -23.04 -22.91
N ASP A 525 37.77 -22.33 -24.00
CA ASP A 525 37.25 -22.68 -25.34
C ASP A 525 37.94 -23.89 -26.01
N ASN A 526 39.03 -24.39 -25.41
CA ASN A 526 39.80 -25.55 -25.89
C ASN A 526 39.58 -26.84 -25.05
N ASN A 527 38.61 -26.85 -24.14
CA ASN A 527 38.13 -28.00 -23.37
C ASN A 527 36.59 -28.06 -23.46
#